data_AF-A0A9Y2JTG2-F1
#
_entry.id   AF-A0A9Y2JTG2-F1
#
_cell.length_a   1.000
_cell.length_b   1.000
_cell.length_c   1.000
_cell.angle_alpha   90.00
_cell.angle_beta   90.00
_cell.angle_gamma   90.00
#
_symmetry.space_group_name_H-M   'P 1'
#
loop_
_entity.id
_entity.type
_entity.pdbx_description
1 polymer ?
#
loop_
_entity_poly.entity_id
_entity_poly.type
_entity_poly.pdbx_seq_one_letter_code
_entity_poly.pdbx_strand_id
1 'polypeptide(L)'
;MSSRSRRPLIRILAFFAACLGLSLGAPAVQAATPFKVLAFYSGTYDAAHISFEKEANVWFPQQAAANGFTYTATTNWDQLTTVTPSQYQVVMFLDDQPQSQAQFQGFQRYMQAGGAFYGFHVTAYNDSSTPSYANWFHNDFLGTGRFTSNTWGPTPETLKIENRTHPSTVNLPATIKSSTSEWYAWQNDLRQNSNITILASMDQSTFPIGTDPNQTWYSGYYPIAWTNKNYKMIYSNFGHNAMNYDTNTALSSTFESADQNRFLLDGLKWLGGGGTTTPPPDGTIDPSAWYAVTNKASGKCVDARSAGSTNGTVIQQYTCNGTTAQQYRFAPTSGGYDRIDNRTNPAEVIDVTNVATTDNAGLQLWSYSGGNNQQWQPVSEGGGYYHFVARHSGKCLTVPGASTADGVQLVQSTCDGSAAQSFKVA
;
A
#
# COMPACT_ATOMS: atom_id res chain seq x y z
N MET A 1 91.49 13.79 37.89
CA MET A 1 91.18 13.04 36.65
C MET A 1 90.06 13.79 35.92
N SER A 2 90.42 14.73 35.01
CA SER A 2 90.15 14.67 33.55
C SER A 2 88.68 14.36 33.20
N SER A 3 87.87 15.38 32.84
CA SER A 3 87.41 15.73 31.47
C SER A 3 86.34 14.75 30.90
N ARG A 4 85.22 15.10 30.26
CA ARG A 4 84.82 16.25 29.43
C ARG A 4 83.28 16.26 29.22
N SER A 5 82.73 17.47 29.13
CA SER A 5 81.61 18.02 28.31
C SER A 5 80.65 17.10 27.50
N ARG A 6 79.33 17.40 27.51
CA ARG A 6 78.61 18.27 26.53
C ARG A 6 77.06 18.22 26.64
N ARG A 7 76.49 19.42 26.80
CA ARG A 7 75.22 20.00 26.28
C ARG A 7 73.84 19.35 26.60
N PRO A 8 72.87 20.11 27.16
CA PRO A 8 71.48 19.69 27.24
C PRO A 8 70.71 20.09 25.97
N LEU A 9 69.91 19.18 25.40
CA LEU A 9 68.92 19.50 24.38
C LEU A 9 67.53 19.66 25.03
N ILE A 10 66.95 20.80 24.69
CA ILE A 10 65.61 21.30 24.98
C ILE A 10 64.54 20.25 24.63
N ARG A 11 63.67 19.92 25.58
CA ARG A 11 62.40 19.22 25.32
C ARG A 11 61.26 20.23 25.41
N ILE A 12 60.61 20.44 24.27
CA ILE A 12 59.39 21.23 24.11
C ILE A 12 58.25 20.51 24.84
N LEU A 13 57.65 21.16 25.84
CA LEU A 13 56.37 20.73 26.43
C LEU A 13 55.24 21.20 25.53
N ALA A 14 54.55 20.25 24.88
CA ALA A 14 53.29 20.52 24.20
C ALA A 14 52.13 20.44 25.20
N PHE A 15 51.38 21.54 25.33
CA PHE A 15 50.11 21.62 26.04
C PHE A 15 49.07 20.72 25.38
N PHE A 16 48.57 19.70 26.09
CA PHE A 16 47.33 19.00 25.72
C PHE A 16 46.16 19.66 26.46
N ALA A 17 45.35 20.42 25.71
CA ALA A 17 44.04 20.88 26.18
C ALA A 17 43.07 19.69 26.12
N ALA A 18 42.57 19.27 27.28
CA ALA A 18 41.49 18.29 27.39
C ALA A 18 40.15 18.97 27.10
N CYS A 19 39.66 18.85 25.87
CA CYS A 19 38.25 19.12 25.56
C CYS A 19 37.43 17.88 25.95
N LEU A 20 36.71 17.96 27.07
CA LEU A 20 35.64 17.01 27.39
C LEU A 20 34.51 17.21 26.38
N GLY A 21 34.47 16.36 25.35
CA GLY A 21 33.33 16.24 24.47
C GLY A 21 32.17 15.58 25.20
N LEU A 22 31.16 16.37 25.59
CA LEU A 22 29.83 15.86 25.87
C LEU A 22 29.23 15.33 24.57
N SER A 23 29.41 14.03 24.30
CA SER A 23 28.64 13.35 23.26
C SER A 23 27.18 13.28 23.74
N LEU A 24 26.35 14.20 23.26
CA LEU A 24 24.91 14.00 23.25
C LEU A 24 24.65 12.79 22.35
N GLY A 25 24.49 11.61 22.97
CA GLY A 25 24.04 10.43 22.27
C GLY A 25 22.72 10.76 21.58
N ALA A 26 22.67 10.58 20.26
CA ALA A 26 21.42 10.65 19.52
C ALA A 26 20.39 9.75 20.22
N PRO A 27 19.13 10.18 20.38
CA PRO A 27 18.11 9.30 20.94
C PRO A 27 18.09 8.02 20.11
N ALA A 28 18.24 6.87 20.78
CA ALA A 28 18.12 5.59 20.13
C ALA A 28 16.76 5.54 19.45
N VAL A 29 16.75 5.48 18.12
CA VAL A 29 15.54 5.26 17.34
C VAL A 29 15.02 3.90 17.80
N GLN A 30 13.92 3.90 18.55
CA GLN A 30 13.28 2.66 18.98
C GLN A 30 12.85 1.93 17.71
N ALA A 31 13.49 0.78 17.44
CA ALA A 31 13.13 -0.06 16.32
C ALA A 31 11.63 -0.38 16.42
N ALA A 32 10.89 -0.21 15.31
CA ALA A 32 9.48 -0.54 15.27
C ALA A 32 9.29 -1.99 15.74
N THR A 33 8.29 -2.22 16.60
CA THR A 33 7.97 -3.57 17.07
C THR A 33 7.68 -4.45 15.85
N PRO A 34 8.38 -5.60 15.69
CA PRO A 34 8.21 -6.41 14.52
C PRO A 34 6.80 -7.00 14.46
N PHE A 35 6.20 -7.01 13.27
CA PHE A 35 4.95 -7.74 13.03
C PHE A 35 5.21 -9.21 12.75
N LYS A 36 4.21 -10.06 12.97
CA LYS A 36 4.36 -11.51 12.90
C LYS A 36 3.67 -12.07 11.66
N VAL A 37 4.42 -12.85 10.89
CA VAL A 37 3.95 -13.60 9.71
C VAL A 37 3.79 -15.07 10.06
N LEU A 38 2.61 -15.63 9.81
CA LEU A 38 2.36 -17.07 9.83
C LEU A 38 2.19 -17.58 8.39
N ALA A 39 3.17 -18.34 7.91
CA ALA A 39 3.16 -18.94 6.58
C ALA A 39 2.65 -20.39 6.63
N PHE A 40 1.65 -20.69 5.82
CA PHE A 40 1.15 -22.04 5.60
C PHE A 40 1.77 -22.61 4.35
N TYR A 41 2.12 -23.88 4.42
CA TYR A 41 2.52 -24.66 3.26
C TYR A 41 2.16 -26.14 3.42
N SER A 42 2.06 -26.89 2.34
CA SER A 42 1.74 -28.32 2.32
C SER A 42 2.95 -29.17 1.90
N GLY A 43 3.62 -28.80 0.81
CA GLY A 43 4.82 -29.48 0.32
C GLY A 43 4.55 -30.85 -0.31
N THR A 44 3.41 -30.99 -1.00
CA THR A 44 2.84 -32.31 -1.34
C THR A 44 2.76 -32.66 -2.82
N TYR A 45 2.55 -31.70 -3.73
CA TYR A 45 2.10 -32.03 -5.09
C TYR A 45 3.18 -31.89 -6.15
N ASP A 46 3.54 -30.65 -6.48
CA ASP A 46 4.45 -30.37 -7.59
C ASP A 46 5.86 -30.02 -7.10
N ALA A 47 6.88 -30.57 -7.76
CA ALA A 47 8.27 -30.41 -7.35
C ALA A 47 8.75 -28.95 -7.43
N ALA A 48 8.20 -28.14 -8.33
CA ALA A 48 8.53 -26.73 -8.43
C ALA A 48 7.87 -25.88 -7.36
N HIS A 49 6.62 -26.18 -6.97
CA HIS A 49 5.99 -25.57 -5.80
C HIS A 49 6.76 -25.93 -4.52
N ILE A 50 7.14 -27.20 -4.37
CA ILE A 50 7.99 -27.69 -3.25
C ILE A 50 9.37 -27.02 -3.25
N SER A 51 9.91 -26.71 -4.42
CA SER A 51 11.16 -25.97 -4.56
C SER A 51 11.02 -24.53 -4.05
N PHE A 52 9.94 -23.85 -4.44
CA PHE A 52 9.62 -22.50 -3.97
C PHE A 52 9.43 -22.43 -2.45
N GLU A 53 8.61 -23.31 -1.84
CA GLU A 53 8.38 -23.29 -0.39
C GLU A 53 9.68 -23.49 0.41
N LYS A 54 10.60 -24.32 -0.09
CA LYS A 54 11.90 -24.58 0.56
C LYS A 54 12.77 -23.34 0.52
N GLU A 55 12.81 -22.66 -0.63
CA GLU A 55 13.48 -21.37 -0.74
C GLU A 55 12.84 -20.32 0.17
N ALA A 56 11.50 -20.22 0.19
CA ALA A 56 10.77 -19.25 0.98
C ALA A 56 11.05 -19.42 2.48
N ASN A 57 11.04 -20.66 2.96
CA ASN A 57 11.32 -21.01 4.35
C ASN A 57 12.78 -20.75 4.77
N VAL A 58 13.70 -20.52 3.84
CA VAL A 58 15.07 -20.06 4.10
C VAL A 58 15.18 -18.54 3.97
N TRP A 59 14.61 -17.99 2.90
CA TRP A 59 14.77 -16.60 2.51
C TRP A 59 14.03 -15.64 3.45
N PHE A 60 12.76 -15.93 3.80
CA PHE A 60 11.98 -15.05 4.67
C PHE A 60 12.62 -14.83 6.06
N PRO A 61 13.11 -15.86 6.77
CA PRO A 61 13.86 -15.67 8.01
C PRO A 61 15.09 -14.76 7.86
N GLN A 62 15.81 -14.84 6.73
CA GLN A 62 16.98 -13.99 6.47
C GLN A 62 16.58 -12.52 6.26
N GLN A 63 15.42 -12.27 5.67
CA GLN A 63 14.92 -10.91 5.44
C GLN A 63 14.20 -10.32 6.67
N ALA A 64 13.70 -11.16 7.58
CA ALA A 64 12.74 -10.79 8.62
C ALA A 64 13.21 -9.62 9.49
N ALA A 65 14.39 -9.76 10.11
CA ALA A 65 14.92 -8.76 11.04
C ALA A 65 15.16 -7.40 10.36
N ALA A 66 15.75 -7.39 9.16
CA ALA A 66 16.04 -6.17 8.42
C ALA A 66 14.77 -5.44 7.92
N ASN A 67 13.64 -6.15 7.87
CA ASN A 67 12.39 -5.64 7.33
C ASN A 67 11.28 -5.54 8.39
N GLY A 68 11.62 -5.69 9.68
CA GLY A 68 10.70 -5.42 10.79
C GLY A 68 9.60 -6.46 10.96
N PHE A 69 9.88 -7.74 10.69
CA PHE A 69 8.93 -8.82 10.96
C PHE A 69 9.59 -10.07 11.57
N THR A 70 8.76 -10.96 12.09
CA THR A 70 9.15 -12.34 12.41
C THR A 70 8.40 -13.30 11.51
N TYR A 71 9.04 -14.41 11.15
CA TYR A 71 8.47 -15.42 10.27
C TYR A 71 8.31 -16.75 11.01
N THR A 72 7.14 -17.36 10.89
CA THR A 72 6.86 -18.71 11.38
C THR A 72 6.15 -19.47 10.27
N ALA A 73 6.64 -20.65 9.92
CA ALA A 73 6.01 -21.51 8.93
C ALA A 73 5.37 -22.72 9.59
N THR A 74 4.29 -23.23 9.00
CA THR A 74 3.53 -24.37 9.52
C THR A 74 2.90 -25.16 8.38
N THR A 75 2.89 -26.49 8.53
CA THR A 75 2.06 -27.40 7.72
C THR A 75 0.73 -27.72 8.39
N ASN A 76 0.52 -27.25 9.63
CA ASN A 76 -0.73 -27.41 10.35
C ASN A 76 -1.73 -26.32 9.95
N TRP A 77 -2.50 -26.59 8.88
CA TRP A 77 -3.56 -25.72 8.38
C TRP A 77 -4.72 -25.52 9.38
N ASP A 78 -4.88 -26.38 10.39
CA ASP A 78 -5.91 -26.19 11.41
C ASP A 78 -5.68 -24.97 12.30
N GLN A 79 -4.46 -24.39 12.29
CA GLN A 79 -4.22 -23.10 12.94
C GLN A 79 -5.11 -21.98 12.36
N LEU A 80 -5.52 -22.07 11.08
CA LEU A 80 -6.45 -21.09 10.48
C LEU A 80 -7.78 -21.03 11.21
N THR A 81 -8.20 -22.11 11.86
CA THR A 81 -9.50 -22.15 12.56
C THR A 81 -9.56 -21.22 13.77
N THR A 82 -8.39 -20.89 14.35
CA THR A 82 -8.27 -20.15 15.63
C THR A 82 -7.35 -18.92 15.56
N VAL A 83 -6.56 -18.76 14.50
CA VAL A 83 -5.63 -17.63 14.36
C VAL A 83 -6.35 -16.28 14.41
N THR A 84 -5.75 -15.32 15.13
CA THR A 84 -6.25 -13.94 15.21
C THR A 84 -5.19 -12.93 14.79
N PRO A 85 -5.59 -11.73 14.34
CA PRO A 85 -4.65 -10.64 13.99
C PRO A 85 -3.76 -10.18 15.14
N SER A 86 -4.15 -10.45 16.39
CA SER A 86 -3.34 -10.18 17.59
C SER A 86 -2.15 -11.14 17.73
N GLN A 87 -2.29 -12.37 17.23
CA GLN A 87 -1.24 -13.40 17.27
C GLN A 87 -0.30 -13.26 16.08
N TYR A 88 -0.87 -13.10 14.88
CA TYR A 88 -0.14 -12.92 13.62
C TYR A 88 -0.83 -11.83 12.80
N GLN A 89 -0.08 -10.79 12.43
CA GLN A 89 -0.62 -9.67 11.65
C GLN A 89 -0.78 -10.04 10.18
N VAL A 90 0.06 -10.94 9.68
CA VAL A 90 0.03 -11.43 8.29
C VAL A 90 -0.06 -12.95 8.29
N VAL A 91 -1.02 -13.48 7.55
CA VAL A 91 -1.07 -14.89 7.16
C VAL A 91 -0.59 -14.97 5.71
N MET A 92 0.25 -15.94 5.42
CA MET A 92 0.82 -16.15 4.10
C MET A 92 0.52 -17.58 3.66
N PHE A 93 0.09 -17.79 2.42
CA PHE A 93 0.02 -19.14 1.84
C PHE A 93 1.12 -19.25 0.79
N LEU A 94 2.12 -20.10 1.04
CA LEU A 94 3.24 -20.32 0.11
C LEU A 94 2.83 -21.27 -1.01
N ASP A 95 2.14 -22.34 -0.68
CA ASP A 95 1.49 -23.24 -1.59
C ASP A 95 0.12 -23.62 -1.02
N ASP A 96 -0.69 -24.23 -1.86
CA ASP A 96 -2.01 -24.78 -1.53
C ASP A 96 -2.98 -23.75 -0.89
N GLN A 97 -4.12 -24.22 -0.43
CA GLN A 97 -5.17 -23.40 0.16
C GLN A 97 -5.85 -24.15 1.32
N PRO A 98 -6.74 -23.51 2.08
CA PRO A 98 -7.54 -24.21 3.09
C PRO A 98 -8.25 -25.43 2.48
N GLN A 99 -8.21 -26.57 3.15
CA GLN A 99 -8.71 -27.86 2.65
C GLN A 99 -10.07 -28.26 3.24
N SER A 100 -10.56 -27.51 4.23
CA SER A 100 -11.85 -27.80 4.89
C SER A 100 -12.69 -26.55 5.08
N GLN A 101 -13.99 -26.74 5.23
CA GLN A 101 -14.93 -25.66 5.54
C GLN A 101 -14.53 -24.90 6.81
N ALA A 102 -14.05 -25.60 7.83
CA ALA A 102 -13.61 -24.97 9.09
C ALA A 102 -12.40 -24.05 8.88
N GLN A 103 -11.44 -24.46 8.05
CA GLN A 103 -10.25 -23.67 7.74
C GLN A 103 -10.61 -22.45 6.88
N PHE A 104 -11.47 -22.60 5.86
CA PHE A 104 -11.97 -21.45 5.08
C PHE A 104 -12.73 -20.44 5.93
N GLN A 105 -13.64 -20.90 6.79
CA GLN A 105 -14.37 -20.03 7.71
C GLN A 105 -13.42 -19.36 8.72
N GLY A 106 -12.41 -20.09 9.21
CA GLY A 106 -11.37 -19.54 10.07
C GLY A 106 -10.58 -18.42 9.40
N PHE A 107 -10.11 -18.65 8.18
CA PHE A 107 -9.43 -17.65 7.38
C PHE A 107 -10.32 -16.43 7.09
N GLN A 108 -11.58 -16.65 6.72
CA GLN A 108 -12.54 -15.56 6.51
C GLN A 108 -12.74 -14.73 7.78
N ARG A 109 -12.90 -15.35 8.96
CA ARG A 109 -12.97 -14.64 10.25
C ARG A 109 -11.70 -13.83 10.52
N TYR A 110 -10.53 -14.41 10.26
CA TYR A 110 -9.24 -13.73 10.42
C TYR A 110 -9.15 -12.46 9.55
N MET A 111 -9.54 -12.55 8.27
CA MET A 111 -9.54 -11.40 7.36
C MET A 111 -10.57 -10.34 7.77
N GLN A 112 -11.77 -10.75 8.21
CA GLN A 112 -12.81 -9.83 8.73
C GLN A 112 -12.39 -9.12 10.02
N ALA A 113 -11.55 -9.75 10.85
CA ALA A 113 -11.00 -9.16 12.06
C ALA A 113 -9.85 -8.16 11.78
N GLY A 114 -9.54 -7.88 10.51
CA GLY A 114 -8.47 -6.95 10.11
C GLY A 114 -7.10 -7.59 9.98
N GLY A 115 -7.04 -8.92 9.91
CA GLY A 115 -5.82 -9.65 9.55
C GLY A 115 -5.39 -9.35 8.11
N ALA A 116 -4.11 -9.54 7.83
CA ALA A 116 -3.56 -9.34 6.50
C ALA A 116 -3.17 -10.66 5.83
N PHE A 117 -3.19 -10.68 4.49
CA PHE A 117 -2.93 -11.88 3.68
C PHE A 117 -1.89 -11.63 2.58
N TYR A 118 -0.98 -12.58 2.38
CA TYR A 118 -0.16 -12.68 1.17
C TYR A 118 -0.28 -14.08 0.57
N GLY A 119 -0.87 -14.19 -0.63
CA GLY A 119 -1.01 -15.47 -1.35
C GLY A 119 -0.09 -15.56 -2.57
N PHE A 120 0.38 -16.77 -2.86
CA PHE A 120 1.25 -17.05 -4.01
C PHE A 120 0.61 -18.10 -4.93
N HIS A 121 0.68 -17.88 -6.24
CA HIS A 121 0.54 -18.90 -7.27
C HIS A 121 -0.62 -19.90 -7.05
N VAL A 122 -0.30 -21.18 -6.78
CA VAL A 122 -1.28 -22.28 -6.67
C VAL A 122 -2.32 -22.08 -5.56
N THR A 123 -2.07 -21.18 -4.61
CA THR A 123 -3.03 -20.85 -3.55
C THR A 123 -4.35 -20.30 -4.09
N ALA A 124 -4.37 -19.72 -5.29
CA ALA A 124 -5.60 -19.25 -5.93
C ALA A 124 -6.23 -20.27 -6.89
N TYR A 125 -5.57 -21.42 -7.13
CA TYR A 125 -6.03 -22.45 -8.04
C TYR A 125 -7.37 -23.05 -7.57
N ASN A 126 -8.27 -23.27 -8.52
CA ASN A 126 -9.51 -23.98 -8.33
C ASN A 126 -10.04 -24.52 -9.65
N ASP A 127 -10.80 -25.60 -9.56
CA ASP A 127 -11.46 -26.23 -10.71
C ASP A 127 -12.95 -26.52 -10.42
N SER A 128 -13.57 -27.34 -11.27
CA SER A 128 -14.97 -27.76 -11.12
C SER A 128 -15.26 -28.63 -9.91
N SER A 129 -14.24 -29.26 -9.30
CA SER A 129 -14.36 -30.07 -8.10
C SER A 129 -14.33 -29.24 -6.81
N THR A 130 -13.89 -27.98 -6.91
CA THR A 130 -13.77 -27.08 -5.75
C THR A 130 -15.09 -26.93 -5.00
N PRO A 131 -15.10 -27.22 -3.69
CA PRO A 131 -16.32 -27.15 -2.89
C PRO A 131 -16.90 -25.74 -2.79
N SER A 132 -18.22 -25.63 -2.70
CA SER A 132 -18.92 -24.35 -2.67
C SER A 132 -18.57 -23.46 -1.47
N TYR A 133 -18.09 -24.03 -0.36
CA TYR A 133 -17.65 -23.24 0.80
C TYR A 133 -16.36 -22.45 0.52
N ALA A 134 -15.60 -22.78 -0.53
CA ALA A 134 -14.44 -22.02 -0.99
C ALA A 134 -14.83 -20.85 -1.92
N ASN A 135 -16.10 -20.74 -2.32
CA ASN A 135 -16.54 -19.74 -3.31
C ASN A 135 -16.23 -18.31 -2.89
N TRP A 136 -16.36 -17.97 -1.61
CA TRP A 136 -16.00 -16.63 -1.12
C TRP A 136 -14.52 -16.34 -1.39
N PHE A 137 -13.63 -17.32 -1.19
CA PHE A 137 -12.20 -17.14 -1.36
C PHE A 137 -11.83 -16.83 -2.82
N HIS A 138 -12.37 -17.57 -3.78
CA HIS A 138 -12.03 -17.36 -5.20
C HIS A 138 -12.83 -16.22 -5.86
N ASN A 139 -14.11 -16.06 -5.53
CA ASN A 139 -14.98 -15.10 -6.22
C ASN A 139 -14.97 -13.72 -5.57
N ASP A 140 -15.03 -13.64 -4.24
CA ASP A 140 -15.18 -12.35 -3.54
C ASP A 140 -13.86 -11.82 -3.01
N PHE A 141 -13.01 -12.71 -2.45
CA PHE A 141 -11.75 -12.34 -1.81
C PHE A 141 -10.63 -12.16 -2.82
N LEU A 142 -10.33 -13.18 -3.64
CA LEU A 142 -9.35 -13.08 -4.72
C LEU A 142 -9.91 -12.35 -5.95
N GLY A 143 -11.19 -12.55 -6.26
CA GLY A 143 -11.83 -11.98 -7.45
C GLY A 143 -11.63 -12.77 -8.74
N THR A 144 -10.84 -13.85 -8.71
CA THR A 144 -10.36 -14.59 -9.89
C THR A 144 -11.43 -15.44 -10.58
N GLY A 145 -12.43 -15.90 -9.83
CA GLY A 145 -13.37 -16.89 -10.35
C GLY A 145 -12.68 -18.25 -10.44
N ARG A 146 -12.63 -18.85 -11.64
CA ARG A 146 -11.95 -20.13 -11.87
C ARG A 146 -10.60 -19.98 -12.57
N PHE A 147 -9.69 -20.90 -12.31
CA PHE A 147 -8.53 -21.13 -13.18
C PHE A 147 -8.99 -21.44 -14.61
N THR A 148 -8.31 -20.89 -15.62
CA THR A 148 -8.63 -21.14 -17.04
C THR A 148 -7.50 -21.78 -17.82
N SER A 149 -6.29 -21.24 -17.70
CA SER A 149 -5.11 -21.77 -18.38
C SER A 149 -3.84 -21.31 -17.69
N ASN A 150 -2.72 -21.92 -18.07
CA ASN A 150 -1.39 -21.61 -17.60
C ASN A 150 -0.40 -21.59 -18.77
N THR A 151 0.78 -21.02 -18.53
CA THR A 151 1.94 -21.18 -19.41
C THR A 151 2.78 -22.37 -18.97
N TRP A 152 3.47 -23.06 -19.87
CA TRP A 152 4.43 -24.11 -19.49
C TRP A 152 5.79 -23.94 -20.15
N GLY A 153 6.81 -24.52 -19.52
CA GLY A 153 8.19 -24.06 -19.68
C GLY A 153 8.38 -22.70 -19.02
N PRO A 154 8.47 -22.66 -17.67
CA PRO A 154 8.57 -21.42 -16.89
C PRO A 154 9.62 -20.45 -17.43
N THR A 155 9.25 -19.18 -17.56
CA THR A 155 10.11 -18.11 -18.08
C THR A 155 10.01 -16.85 -17.20
N PRO A 156 11.09 -16.06 -17.08
CA PRO A 156 11.03 -14.75 -16.45
C PRO A 156 10.41 -13.74 -17.43
N GLU A 157 9.58 -12.85 -16.94
CA GLU A 157 8.78 -11.93 -17.76
C GLU A 157 9.05 -10.46 -17.43
N THR A 158 8.80 -9.58 -18.39
CA THR A 158 8.71 -8.15 -18.12
C THR A 158 7.32 -7.87 -17.57
N LEU A 159 7.25 -7.42 -16.32
CA LEU A 159 6.02 -7.01 -15.68
C LEU A 159 5.87 -5.49 -15.76
N LYS A 160 4.69 -5.02 -16.15
CA LYS A 160 4.30 -3.62 -16.06
C LYS A 160 3.75 -3.33 -14.66
N ILE A 161 4.27 -2.30 -14.01
CA ILE A 161 3.72 -1.82 -12.73
C ILE A 161 2.54 -0.89 -13.02
N GLU A 162 1.33 -1.39 -12.78
CA GLU A 162 0.07 -0.73 -13.13
C GLU A 162 -0.28 0.38 -12.14
N ASN A 163 -0.11 0.11 -10.85
CA ASN A 163 -0.30 1.09 -9.80
C ASN A 163 1.08 1.44 -9.22
N ARG A 164 1.57 2.65 -9.49
CA ARG A 164 2.89 3.12 -9.00
C ARG A 164 2.83 3.97 -7.73
N THR A 165 1.64 4.11 -7.14
CA THR A 165 1.46 4.84 -5.87
C THR A 165 1.21 3.90 -4.69
N HIS A 166 0.90 2.63 -4.95
CA HIS A 166 0.70 1.64 -3.89
C HIS A 166 2.00 1.40 -3.10
N PRO A 167 1.95 1.24 -1.76
CA PRO A 167 3.16 1.07 -0.94
C PRO A 167 4.06 -0.10 -1.36
N SER A 168 3.50 -1.17 -1.94
CA SER A 168 4.29 -2.30 -2.43
C SER A 168 5.00 -2.06 -3.76
N THR A 169 4.65 -1.00 -4.50
CA THR A 169 5.14 -0.74 -5.86
C THR A 169 5.75 0.65 -6.05
N VAL A 170 5.58 1.56 -5.09
CA VAL A 170 6.04 2.96 -5.17
C VAL A 170 7.55 3.09 -5.39
N ASN A 171 8.33 2.12 -4.91
CA ASN A 171 9.77 2.08 -5.06
C ASN A 171 10.25 1.33 -6.32
N LEU A 172 9.32 0.93 -7.20
CA LEU A 172 9.63 0.17 -8.41
C LEU A 172 9.67 1.06 -9.66
N PRO A 173 10.49 0.70 -10.66
CA PRO A 173 10.40 1.28 -12.00
C PRO A 173 9.05 0.97 -12.66
N ALA A 174 8.77 1.59 -13.81
CA ALA A 174 7.52 1.39 -14.54
C ALA A 174 7.36 -0.06 -15.05
N THR A 175 8.47 -0.74 -15.31
CA THR A 175 8.53 -2.15 -15.65
C THR A 175 9.65 -2.82 -14.86
N ILE A 176 9.43 -4.06 -14.43
CA ILE A 176 10.43 -4.89 -13.74
C ILE A 176 10.61 -6.20 -14.50
N LYS A 177 11.76 -6.87 -14.32
CA LYS A 177 11.90 -8.27 -14.75
C LYS A 177 11.53 -9.18 -13.58
N SER A 178 10.56 -10.08 -13.75
CA SER A 178 10.22 -11.08 -12.73
C SER A 178 11.26 -12.20 -12.67
N SER A 179 11.23 -12.94 -11.56
CA SER A 179 11.86 -14.26 -11.51
C SER A 179 11.12 -15.23 -12.44
N THR A 180 11.80 -16.30 -12.81
CA THR A 180 11.21 -17.38 -13.61
C THR A 180 10.00 -18.00 -12.90
N SER A 181 8.86 -18.09 -13.60
CA SER A 181 7.65 -18.74 -13.07
C SER A 181 6.79 -19.35 -14.18
N GLU A 182 5.95 -20.31 -13.79
CA GLU A 182 4.69 -20.58 -14.49
C GLU A 182 3.69 -19.46 -14.19
N TRP A 183 2.83 -19.11 -15.16
CA TRP A 183 1.85 -18.03 -15.05
C TRP A 183 0.42 -18.53 -15.28
N TYR A 184 -0.53 -18.10 -14.45
CA TYR A 184 -1.95 -18.50 -14.49
C TYR A 184 -2.87 -17.40 -15.00
N ALA A 185 -3.86 -17.82 -15.79
CA ALA A 185 -4.98 -17.02 -16.24
C ALA A 185 -6.25 -17.40 -15.48
N TRP A 186 -7.14 -16.41 -15.36
CA TRP A 186 -8.35 -16.49 -14.55
C TRP A 186 -9.60 -16.25 -15.41
N GLN A 187 -10.72 -16.79 -14.95
CA GLN A 187 -12.02 -16.66 -15.61
C GLN A 187 -12.50 -15.22 -15.60
N ASN A 188 -12.35 -14.53 -14.46
CA ASN A 188 -12.84 -13.17 -14.31
C ASN A 188 -11.79 -12.17 -14.81
N ASP A 189 -12.25 -11.19 -15.60
CA ASP A 189 -11.44 -10.02 -15.90
C ASP A 189 -11.38 -9.10 -14.68
N LEU A 190 -10.27 -9.15 -13.94
CA LEU A 190 -10.08 -8.39 -12.71
C LEU A 190 -10.19 -6.87 -12.92
N ARG A 191 -10.01 -6.37 -14.14
CA ARG A 191 -10.18 -4.94 -14.46
C ARG A 191 -11.63 -4.46 -14.31
N GLN A 192 -12.58 -5.38 -14.42
CA GLN A 192 -14.01 -5.09 -14.27
C GLN A 192 -14.45 -5.09 -12.81
N ASN A 193 -13.62 -5.62 -11.90
CA ASN A 193 -13.93 -5.65 -10.48
C ASN A 193 -13.42 -4.37 -9.83
N SER A 194 -14.35 -3.46 -9.50
CA SER A 194 -14.01 -2.18 -8.87
C SER A 194 -13.38 -2.30 -7.49
N ASN A 195 -13.46 -3.48 -6.84
CA ASN A 195 -12.77 -3.75 -5.58
C ASN A 195 -11.30 -4.17 -5.79
N ILE A 196 -10.91 -4.58 -7.00
CA ILE A 196 -9.55 -5.01 -7.29
C ILE A 196 -8.72 -3.82 -7.77
N THR A 197 -7.52 -3.70 -7.22
CA THR A 197 -6.46 -2.85 -7.75
C THR A 197 -5.35 -3.73 -8.26
N ILE A 198 -5.12 -3.71 -9.57
CA ILE A 198 -4.03 -4.44 -10.21
C ILE A 198 -2.73 -3.67 -9.90
N LEU A 199 -1.77 -4.36 -9.31
CA LEU A 199 -0.48 -3.81 -8.92
C LEU A 199 0.55 -4.02 -10.04
N ALA A 200 0.55 -5.21 -10.65
CA ALA A 200 1.38 -5.55 -11.79
C ALA A 200 0.65 -6.44 -12.80
N SER A 201 0.95 -6.26 -14.09
CA SER A 201 0.43 -7.05 -15.21
C SER A 201 1.58 -7.51 -16.13
N MET A 202 1.35 -8.48 -17.02
CA MET A 202 2.31 -8.78 -18.08
C MET A 202 2.47 -7.57 -19.01
N ASP A 203 3.71 -7.14 -19.23
CA ASP A 203 3.99 -6.14 -20.25
C ASP A 203 3.86 -6.75 -21.65
N GLN A 204 3.36 -5.97 -22.61
CA GLN A 204 3.14 -6.47 -23.98
C GLN A 204 4.45 -6.86 -24.68
N SER A 205 5.60 -6.31 -24.27
CA SER A 205 6.91 -6.66 -24.83
C SER A 205 7.40 -8.05 -24.47
N THR A 206 6.76 -8.71 -23.51
CA THR A 206 7.23 -10.00 -22.98
C THR A 206 6.76 -11.20 -23.79
N PHE A 207 5.70 -11.04 -24.59
CA PHE A 207 5.18 -12.14 -25.40
C PHE A 207 6.13 -12.54 -26.55
N PRO A 208 6.24 -13.84 -26.87
CA PRO A 208 5.51 -14.97 -26.28
C PRO A 208 6.02 -15.42 -24.89
N ILE A 209 5.11 -15.94 -24.06
CA ILE A 209 5.37 -16.39 -22.68
C ILE A 209 5.25 -17.91 -22.60
N GLY A 210 6.23 -18.57 -21.98
CA GLY A 210 6.30 -20.02 -21.89
C GLY A 210 6.92 -20.67 -23.13
N THR A 211 7.70 -21.73 -22.94
CA THR A 211 8.42 -22.41 -24.02
C THR A 211 7.72 -23.66 -24.56
N ASP A 212 6.70 -24.18 -23.87
CA ASP A 212 5.87 -25.28 -24.39
C ASP A 212 4.86 -24.75 -25.41
N PRO A 213 4.94 -25.17 -26.69
CA PRO A 213 4.08 -24.63 -27.74
C PRO A 213 2.57 -24.85 -27.50
N ASN A 214 2.17 -25.82 -26.68
CA ASN A 214 0.76 -26.05 -26.33
C ASN A 214 0.27 -25.18 -25.17
N GLN A 215 1.20 -24.54 -24.45
CA GLN A 215 0.96 -23.72 -23.27
C GLN A 215 1.81 -22.43 -23.36
N THR A 216 1.90 -21.87 -24.56
CA THR A 216 2.50 -20.54 -24.80
C THR A 216 1.39 -19.51 -24.95
N TRP A 217 1.52 -18.37 -24.27
CA TRP A 217 0.68 -17.21 -24.55
C TRP A 217 1.38 -16.28 -25.54
N TYR A 218 0.65 -15.76 -26.52
CA TYR A 218 1.20 -14.91 -27.58
C TYR A 218 0.76 -13.45 -27.49
N SER A 219 -0.32 -13.18 -26.75
CA SER A 219 -0.84 -11.84 -26.48
C SER A 219 -1.88 -11.93 -25.36
N GLY A 220 -2.26 -10.79 -24.80
CA GLY A 220 -3.35 -10.70 -23.84
C GLY A 220 -3.05 -9.73 -22.70
N TYR A 221 -4.00 -9.64 -21.77
CA TYR A 221 -3.83 -8.89 -20.54
C TYR A 221 -3.96 -9.84 -19.37
N TYR A 222 -2.86 -10.00 -18.63
CA TYR A 222 -2.80 -10.92 -17.50
C TYR A 222 -2.39 -10.13 -16.25
N PRO A 223 -3.24 -10.02 -15.22
CA PRO A 223 -2.87 -9.45 -13.93
C PRO A 223 -2.03 -10.46 -13.13
N ILE A 224 -0.87 -10.03 -12.66
CA ILE A 224 0.13 -10.92 -12.03
C ILE A 224 0.21 -10.68 -10.54
N ALA A 225 -0.05 -9.45 -10.10
CA ALA A 225 -0.21 -9.14 -8.70
C ALA A 225 -1.32 -8.11 -8.51
N TRP A 226 -2.13 -8.30 -7.48
CA TRP A 226 -3.22 -7.38 -7.17
C TRP A 226 -3.57 -7.39 -5.69
N THR A 227 -4.33 -6.38 -5.30
CA THR A 227 -4.96 -6.28 -3.99
C THR A 227 -6.47 -6.12 -4.15
N ASN A 228 -7.25 -6.66 -3.21
CA ASN A 228 -8.67 -6.40 -3.07
C ASN A 228 -8.88 -5.37 -1.97
N LYS A 229 -9.41 -4.20 -2.32
CA LYS A 229 -9.57 -3.03 -1.43
C LYS A 229 -10.43 -3.30 -0.19
N ASN A 230 -11.24 -4.36 -0.21
CA ASN A 230 -12.03 -4.76 0.94
C ASN A 230 -11.19 -5.45 2.04
N TYR A 231 -9.94 -5.82 1.75
CA TYR A 231 -9.08 -6.59 2.64
C TYR A 231 -7.63 -6.08 2.60
N LYS A 232 -6.88 -6.28 3.68
CA LYS A 232 -5.41 -6.13 3.65
C LYS A 232 -4.81 -7.36 2.99
N MET A 233 -4.78 -7.40 1.66
CA MET A 233 -4.31 -8.58 0.95
C MET A 233 -3.47 -8.25 -0.27
N ILE A 234 -2.49 -9.10 -0.56
CA ILE A 234 -1.82 -9.15 -1.86
C ILE A 234 -1.89 -10.59 -2.34
N TYR A 235 -2.28 -10.77 -3.60
CA TYR A 235 -2.02 -12.00 -4.31
C TYR A 235 -0.91 -11.77 -5.34
N SER A 236 0.00 -12.74 -5.47
CA SER A 236 1.04 -12.77 -6.49
C SER A 236 0.99 -14.08 -7.26
N ASN A 237 0.99 -14.01 -8.58
CA ASN A 237 0.85 -15.17 -9.45
C ASN A 237 2.15 -15.96 -9.61
N PHE A 238 3.30 -15.40 -9.22
CA PHE A 238 4.57 -16.12 -9.18
C PHE A 238 4.69 -17.01 -7.93
N GLY A 239 5.48 -18.07 -8.02
CA GLY A 239 5.70 -19.03 -6.93
C GLY A 239 5.99 -20.45 -7.41
N HIS A 240 6.64 -20.58 -8.57
CA HIS A 240 6.90 -21.86 -9.22
C HIS A 240 8.29 -21.82 -9.87
N ASN A 241 9.27 -22.52 -9.31
CA ASN A 241 10.60 -22.56 -9.91
C ASN A 241 10.64 -23.34 -11.23
N ALA A 242 11.57 -23.04 -12.13
CA ALA A 242 11.92 -23.99 -13.17
C ALA A 242 12.62 -25.19 -12.52
N MET A 243 12.26 -26.39 -12.95
CA MET A 243 12.79 -27.65 -12.40
C MET A 243 13.31 -28.54 -13.51
N ASN A 244 14.42 -29.22 -13.23
CA ASN A 244 14.74 -30.47 -13.91
C ASN A 244 14.01 -31.59 -13.16
N TYR A 245 12.91 -32.08 -13.73
CA TYR A 245 12.07 -33.10 -13.10
C TYR A 245 12.72 -34.48 -13.05
N ASP A 246 13.63 -34.81 -13.97
CA ASP A 246 14.34 -36.10 -13.98
C ASP A 246 15.28 -36.26 -12.78
N THR A 247 15.90 -35.15 -12.36
CA THR A 247 16.87 -35.13 -11.25
C THR A 247 16.32 -34.46 -9.99
N ASN A 248 15.11 -33.92 -10.06
CA ASN A 248 14.45 -33.15 -9.00
C ASN A 248 15.31 -31.99 -8.47
N THR A 249 15.93 -31.22 -9.38
CA THR A 249 16.78 -30.07 -9.05
C THR A 249 16.20 -28.77 -9.59
N ALA A 250 16.26 -27.71 -8.79
CA ALA A 250 15.88 -26.37 -9.20
C ALA A 250 16.82 -25.82 -10.29
N LEU A 251 16.24 -25.15 -11.29
CA LEU A 251 16.93 -24.46 -12.38
C LEU A 251 16.80 -22.94 -12.28
N SER A 252 15.89 -22.45 -11.45
CA SER A 252 15.70 -21.03 -11.13
C SER A 252 15.37 -20.86 -9.66
N SER A 253 15.37 -19.61 -9.19
CA SER A 253 14.89 -19.24 -7.86
C SER A 253 13.77 -18.23 -7.97
N THR A 254 12.73 -18.38 -7.14
CA THR A 254 11.63 -17.41 -7.07
C THR A 254 12.13 -16.06 -6.54
N PHE A 255 13.27 -16.04 -5.84
CA PHE A 255 13.87 -14.83 -5.27
C PHE A 255 15.08 -14.31 -6.08
N GLU A 256 15.25 -14.68 -7.35
CA GLU A 256 16.36 -14.21 -8.19
C GLU A 256 16.22 -12.74 -8.62
N SER A 257 14.99 -12.23 -8.79
CA SER A 257 14.74 -10.84 -9.17
C SER A 257 14.74 -9.90 -7.95
N ALA A 258 15.68 -8.95 -7.94
CA ALA A 258 15.79 -7.93 -6.90
C ALA A 258 14.56 -7.01 -6.84
N ASP A 259 14.00 -6.63 -7.99
CA ASP A 259 12.82 -5.78 -8.06
C ASP A 259 11.56 -6.51 -7.57
N GLN A 260 11.40 -7.79 -7.92
CA GLN A 260 10.32 -8.63 -7.39
C GLN A 260 10.46 -8.82 -5.87
N ASN A 261 11.67 -9.05 -5.38
CA ASN A 261 11.94 -9.14 -3.95
C ASN A 261 11.61 -7.83 -3.24
N ARG A 262 11.88 -6.68 -3.87
CA ARG A 262 11.50 -5.37 -3.35
C ARG A 262 9.99 -5.21 -3.27
N PHE A 263 9.26 -5.58 -4.32
CA PHE A 263 7.79 -5.61 -4.33
C PHE A 263 7.24 -6.42 -3.16
N LEU A 264 7.78 -7.63 -2.97
CA LEU A 264 7.35 -8.57 -1.95
C LEU A 264 7.63 -8.05 -0.53
N LEU A 265 8.82 -7.50 -0.27
CA LEU A 265 9.17 -6.96 1.05
C LEU A 265 8.40 -5.67 1.38
N ASP A 266 8.23 -4.77 0.43
CA ASP A 266 7.43 -3.56 0.63
C ASP A 266 5.95 -3.91 0.81
N GLY A 267 5.45 -4.91 0.08
CA GLY A 267 4.12 -5.49 0.29
C GLY A 267 3.94 -6.08 1.68
N LEU A 268 4.90 -6.86 2.18
CA LEU A 268 4.83 -7.40 3.54
C LEU A 268 4.85 -6.32 4.61
N LYS A 269 5.69 -5.28 4.46
CA LYS A 269 5.70 -4.15 5.39
C LYS A 269 4.36 -3.43 5.42
N TRP A 270 3.74 -3.24 4.26
CA TRP A 270 2.41 -2.67 4.17
C TRP A 270 1.35 -3.55 4.87
N LEU A 271 1.35 -4.86 4.61
CA LEU A 271 0.44 -5.81 5.25
C LEU A 271 0.64 -5.87 6.78
N GLY A 272 1.89 -5.79 7.23
CA GLY A 272 2.31 -5.94 8.62
C GLY A 272 2.07 -4.73 9.54
N GLY A 273 1.55 -3.63 9.02
CA GLY A 273 1.32 -2.43 9.83
C GLY A 273 2.48 -1.43 9.83
N GLY A 274 3.37 -1.50 8.83
CA GLY A 274 4.25 -0.38 8.45
C GLY A 274 3.49 0.88 7.99
N GLY A 275 2.16 0.79 7.89
CA GLY A 275 1.21 1.87 8.16
C GLY A 275 0.39 1.52 9.42
N THR A 276 0.36 2.41 10.39
CA THR A 276 -0.19 2.23 11.74
C THR A 276 -1.57 1.52 11.80
N THR A 277 -1.77 0.71 12.84
CA THR A 277 -3.03 0.23 13.45
C THR A 277 -4.31 0.83 12.86
N THR A 278 -5.00 0.08 12.00
CA THR A 278 -6.17 0.46 11.17
C THR A 278 -6.86 1.80 11.51
N PRO A 279 -6.54 2.87 10.77
CA PRO A 279 -7.48 3.65 9.96
C PRO A 279 -7.59 2.99 8.56
N PRO A 280 -8.47 3.46 7.65
CA PRO A 280 -8.49 2.98 6.26
C PRO A 280 -7.10 3.14 5.64
N PRO A 281 -6.66 2.22 4.77
CA PRO A 281 -5.33 2.31 4.15
C PRO A 281 -5.20 3.65 3.41
N ASP A 282 -4.11 4.34 3.72
CA ASP A 282 -3.72 5.66 3.23
C ASP A 282 -4.07 5.90 1.75
N GLY A 283 -5.21 6.55 1.51
CA GLY A 283 -5.57 7.09 0.20
C GLY A 283 -7.04 6.96 -0.18
N THR A 284 -7.81 6.09 0.48
CA THR A 284 -9.26 6.00 0.24
C THR A 284 -10.03 6.57 1.42
N ILE A 285 -10.62 7.74 1.17
CA ILE A 285 -11.62 8.33 2.06
C ILE A 285 -12.88 7.46 1.96
N ASP A 286 -13.36 6.87 3.06
CA ASP A 286 -14.65 6.16 3.08
C ASP A 286 -15.77 7.16 2.74
N PRO A 287 -16.50 6.95 1.63
CA PRO A 287 -17.46 7.91 1.11
C PRO A 287 -18.73 8.02 1.95
N SER A 288 -18.91 7.15 2.94
CA SER A 288 -20.05 7.17 3.87
C SER A 288 -19.74 7.87 5.20
N ALA A 289 -18.47 8.08 5.52
CA ALA A 289 -18.02 8.64 6.79
C ALA A 289 -17.91 10.17 6.78
N TRP A 290 -17.94 10.76 7.98
CA TRP A 290 -17.77 12.19 8.21
C TRP A 290 -16.45 12.43 8.95
N TYR A 291 -15.62 13.32 8.40
CA TYR A 291 -14.25 13.55 8.85
C TYR A 291 -14.04 14.99 9.30
N ALA A 292 -13.14 15.18 10.26
CA ALA A 292 -12.49 16.46 10.42
C ALA A 292 -11.38 16.58 9.35
N VAL A 293 -11.26 17.76 8.74
CA VAL A 293 -10.22 18.06 7.74
C VAL A 293 -9.29 19.10 8.34
N THR A 294 -8.04 18.72 8.64
CA THR A 294 -7.11 19.56 9.41
C THR A 294 -5.89 19.94 8.60
N ASN A 295 -5.56 21.22 8.48
CA ASN A 295 -4.38 21.66 7.76
C ASN A 295 -3.08 21.23 8.47
N LYS A 296 -2.09 20.76 7.70
CA LYS A 296 -0.80 20.29 8.21
C LYS A 296 0.07 21.41 8.81
N ALA A 297 0.03 22.61 8.25
CA ALA A 297 0.83 23.74 8.74
C ALA A 297 0.25 24.36 10.02
N SER A 298 -1.07 24.59 10.08
CA SER A 298 -1.69 25.31 11.19
C SER A 298 -2.28 24.40 12.27
N GLY A 299 -2.57 23.13 11.97
CA GLY A 299 -3.32 22.24 12.86
C GLY A 299 -4.78 22.64 13.06
N LYS A 300 -5.30 23.58 12.25
CA LYS A 300 -6.69 24.05 12.31
C LYS A 300 -7.58 23.30 11.34
N CYS A 301 -8.87 23.24 11.67
CA CYS A 301 -9.88 22.55 10.89
C CYS A 301 -10.42 23.44 9.76
N VAL A 302 -10.71 22.84 8.62
CA VAL A 302 -11.60 23.43 7.60
C VAL A 302 -12.97 23.63 8.24
N ASP A 303 -13.55 24.82 8.08
CA ASP A 303 -14.69 25.28 8.86
C ASP A 303 -15.66 26.07 7.99
N ALA A 304 -16.94 25.71 8.03
CA ALA A 304 -18.01 26.54 7.51
C ALA A 304 -18.28 27.70 8.48
N ARG A 305 -17.93 28.92 8.06
CA ARG A 305 -17.91 30.10 8.93
C ARG A 305 -19.22 30.28 9.68
N SER A 306 -19.12 30.43 11.00
CA SER A 306 -20.26 30.64 11.91
C SER A 306 -21.32 29.53 11.83
N ALA A 307 -20.91 28.30 11.46
CA ALA A 307 -21.81 27.17 11.20
C ALA A 307 -22.90 27.48 10.15
N GLY A 308 -22.59 28.38 9.20
CA GLY A 308 -23.48 28.68 8.07
C GLY A 308 -23.70 27.44 7.19
N SER A 309 -24.89 27.36 6.60
CA SER A 309 -25.33 26.17 5.85
C SER A 309 -26.07 26.53 4.56
N THR A 310 -25.82 27.72 4.02
CA THR A 310 -26.43 28.28 2.82
C THR A 310 -25.36 28.71 1.82
N ASN A 311 -25.74 28.78 0.53
CA ASN A 311 -24.92 29.35 -0.54
C ASN A 311 -24.18 30.63 -0.11
N GLY A 312 -22.88 30.67 -0.38
CA GLY A 312 -22.02 31.80 -0.06
C GLY A 312 -21.43 31.76 1.36
N THR A 313 -21.73 30.73 2.17
CA THR A 313 -21.04 30.55 3.46
C THR A 313 -19.56 30.37 3.21
N VAL A 314 -18.73 31.22 3.81
CA VAL A 314 -17.27 31.16 3.62
C VAL A 314 -16.70 29.88 4.22
N ILE A 315 -15.83 29.20 3.47
CA ILE A 315 -14.95 28.16 4.01
C ILE A 315 -13.68 28.82 4.55
N GLN A 316 -13.41 28.65 5.84
CA GLN A 316 -12.26 29.20 6.54
C GLN A 316 -11.47 28.10 7.24
N GLN A 317 -10.32 28.44 7.83
CA GLN A 317 -9.76 27.64 8.91
C GLN A 317 -10.19 28.19 10.26
N TYR A 318 -10.44 27.29 11.21
CA TYR A 318 -10.75 27.64 12.58
C TYR A 318 -10.22 26.58 13.56
N THR A 319 -10.00 26.97 14.80
CA THR A 319 -9.64 26.06 15.88
C THR A 319 -10.65 24.90 15.93
N CYS A 320 -10.14 23.67 15.91
CA CYS A 320 -10.97 22.48 15.88
C CYS A 320 -11.87 22.41 17.12
N ASN A 321 -13.18 22.37 16.92
CA ASN A 321 -14.21 22.44 17.96
C ASN A 321 -15.24 21.29 17.90
N GLY A 322 -15.11 20.38 16.93
CA GLY A 322 -15.92 19.16 16.84
C GLY A 322 -17.36 19.36 16.38
N THR A 323 -17.75 20.58 16.00
CA THR A 323 -19.09 20.87 15.48
C THR A 323 -19.30 20.31 14.07
N THR A 324 -20.55 20.20 13.63
CA THR A 324 -20.88 19.77 12.26
C THR A 324 -20.37 20.73 11.18
N ALA A 325 -20.06 21.98 11.55
CA ALA A 325 -19.47 22.97 10.65
C ALA A 325 -18.07 22.56 10.17
N GLN A 326 -17.37 21.69 10.91
CA GLN A 326 -16.00 21.23 10.64
C GLN A 326 -15.95 19.76 10.18
N GLN A 327 -17.09 19.19 9.84
CA GLN A 327 -17.20 17.79 9.45
C GLN A 327 -17.62 17.67 7.99
N TYR A 328 -16.86 16.90 7.23
CA TYR A 328 -17.04 16.77 5.79
C TYR A 328 -17.07 15.31 5.34
N ARG A 329 -17.84 15.05 4.28
CA ARG A 329 -17.92 13.73 3.63
C ARG A 329 -17.49 13.89 2.17
N PHE A 330 -16.67 12.96 1.71
CA PHE A 330 -16.12 12.97 0.36
C PHE A 330 -16.91 11.97 -0.48
N ALA A 331 -17.90 12.46 -1.23
CA ALA A 331 -18.76 11.61 -2.03
C ALA A 331 -18.22 11.53 -3.47
N PRO A 332 -17.89 10.32 -3.98
CA PRO A 332 -17.33 10.16 -5.31
C PRO A 332 -18.25 10.69 -6.40
N THR A 333 -17.66 11.36 -7.39
CA THR A 333 -18.32 11.74 -8.63
C THR A 333 -17.83 10.85 -9.78
N SER A 334 -17.06 11.38 -10.71
CA SER A 334 -16.51 10.67 -11.87
C SER A 334 -15.04 11.01 -12.07
N GLY A 335 -14.26 10.05 -12.58
CA GLY A 335 -12.87 10.30 -12.96
C GLY A 335 -11.91 10.53 -11.78
N GLY A 336 -12.21 9.97 -10.60
CA GLY A 336 -11.38 10.11 -9.40
C GLY A 336 -11.55 11.45 -8.66
N TYR A 337 -12.62 12.17 -8.94
CA TYR A 337 -13.01 13.39 -8.22
C TYR A 337 -14.15 13.10 -7.25
N ASP A 338 -14.18 13.89 -6.18
CA ASP A 338 -15.21 13.86 -5.15
C ASP A 338 -15.87 15.24 -5.03
N ARG A 339 -17.12 15.26 -4.58
CA ARG A 339 -17.71 16.44 -3.95
C ARG A 339 -17.47 16.38 -2.44
N ILE A 340 -17.19 17.51 -1.81
CA ILE A 340 -16.88 17.60 -0.38
C ILE A 340 -18.07 18.22 0.34
N ASP A 341 -18.94 17.38 0.90
CA ASP A 341 -20.20 17.75 1.55
C ASP A 341 -19.95 18.29 2.95
N ASN A 342 -20.65 19.34 3.39
CA ASN A 342 -20.63 19.76 4.79
C ASN A 342 -21.71 19.03 5.62
N ARG A 343 -21.38 18.59 6.84
CA ARG A 343 -22.34 17.83 7.68
C ARG A 343 -23.54 18.65 8.14
N THR A 344 -23.38 19.97 8.28
CA THR A 344 -24.49 20.86 8.69
C THR A 344 -25.60 20.88 7.64
N ASN A 345 -25.23 20.79 6.36
CA ASN A 345 -26.17 20.61 5.25
C ASN A 345 -25.50 19.83 4.11
N PRO A 346 -25.74 18.51 3.97
CA PRO A 346 -25.08 17.66 2.97
C PRO A 346 -25.44 17.98 1.50
N ALA A 347 -26.36 18.91 1.25
CA ALA A 347 -26.62 19.43 -0.09
C ALA A 347 -25.63 20.53 -0.51
N GLU A 348 -24.93 21.13 0.45
CA GLU A 348 -23.93 22.17 0.27
C GLU A 348 -22.52 21.58 0.27
N VAL A 349 -21.70 21.96 -0.71
CA VAL A 349 -20.36 21.41 -0.94
C VAL A 349 -19.31 22.51 -1.03
N ILE A 350 -18.04 22.17 -0.81
CA ILE A 350 -16.92 23.10 -1.03
C ILE A 350 -16.83 23.46 -2.52
N ASP A 351 -17.02 24.75 -2.80
CA ASP A 351 -17.11 25.36 -4.13
C ASP A 351 -16.04 26.45 -4.27
N VAL A 352 -15.38 26.50 -5.44
CA VAL A 352 -14.56 27.66 -5.82
C VAL A 352 -15.45 28.77 -6.35
N THR A 353 -15.47 29.91 -5.66
CA THR A 353 -16.35 31.04 -5.97
C THR A 353 -16.20 31.51 -7.42
N ASN A 354 -17.34 31.76 -8.07
CA ASN A 354 -17.45 32.26 -9.45
C ASN A 354 -16.75 31.39 -10.51
N VAL A 355 -16.51 30.10 -10.23
CA VAL A 355 -15.79 29.19 -11.14
C VAL A 355 -14.40 29.76 -11.52
N ALA A 356 -13.84 30.61 -10.67
CA ALA A 356 -12.60 31.31 -10.96
C ALA A 356 -11.45 30.31 -11.19
N THR A 357 -10.48 30.65 -12.02
CA THR A 357 -9.27 29.84 -12.25
C THR A 357 -7.99 30.55 -11.77
N THR A 358 -8.11 31.76 -11.23
CA THR A 358 -7.01 32.55 -10.68
C THR A 358 -6.61 32.07 -9.29
N ASP A 359 -5.35 32.30 -8.92
CA ASP A 359 -4.90 32.07 -7.55
C ASP A 359 -5.64 33.00 -6.59
N ASN A 360 -5.75 32.57 -5.33
CA ASN A 360 -6.42 33.29 -4.25
C ASN A 360 -7.92 33.51 -4.46
N ALA A 361 -8.57 32.78 -5.38
CA ALA A 361 -10.02 32.74 -5.40
C ALA A 361 -10.54 32.00 -4.16
N GLY A 362 -11.47 32.62 -3.45
CA GLY A 362 -12.02 32.12 -2.19
C GLY A 362 -12.85 30.85 -2.38
N LEU A 363 -12.90 30.04 -1.31
CA LEU A 363 -13.79 28.89 -1.20
C LEU A 363 -15.03 29.25 -0.39
N GLN A 364 -16.15 28.65 -0.77
CA GLN A 364 -17.46 28.81 -0.15
C GLN A 364 -18.22 27.49 -0.11
N LEU A 365 -19.31 27.44 0.64
CA LEU A 365 -20.35 26.46 0.45
C LEU A 365 -21.29 26.89 -0.67
N TRP A 366 -21.64 25.94 -1.52
CA TRP A 366 -22.67 26.11 -2.52
C TRP A 366 -23.45 24.82 -2.75
N SER A 367 -24.73 24.93 -3.07
CA SER A 367 -25.60 23.82 -3.42
C SER A 367 -24.98 23.04 -4.58
N TYR A 368 -24.84 21.73 -4.42
CA TYR A 368 -24.23 20.89 -5.43
C TYR A 368 -25.09 20.85 -6.71
N SER A 369 -24.52 21.29 -7.83
CA SER A 369 -25.15 21.27 -9.15
C SER A 369 -24.38 20.44 -10.18
N GLY A 370 -23.28 19.81 -9.75
CA GLY A 370 -22.39 19.04 -10.62
C GLY A 370 -21.34 19.87 -11.36
N GLY A 371 -21.19 21.15 -11.02
CA GLY A 371 -20.14 22.01 -11.59
C GLY A 371 -18.74 21.47 -11.30
N ASN A 372 -17.80 21.64 -12.24
CA ASN A 372 -16.42 21.18 -12.04
C ASN A 372 -15.69 21.95 -10.93
N ASN A 373 -16.08 23.18 -10.64
CA ASN A 373 -15.56 23.96 -9.52
C ASN A 373 -16.05 23.50 -8.13
N GLN A 374 -16.94 22.50 -8.10
CA GLN A 374 -17.46 21.84 -6.90
C GLN A 374 -16.85 20.44 -6.70
N GLN A 375 -15.88 20.07 -7.54
CA GLN A 375 -15.30 18.74 -7.59
C GLN A 375 -13.81 18.82 -7.36
N TRP A 376 -13.32 17.99 -6.45
CA TRP A 376 -11.95 18.01 -5.96
C TRP A 376 -11.36 16.61 -6.09
N GLN A 377 -10.16 16.51 -6.65
CA GLN A 377 -9.41 15.26 -6.67
C GLN A 377 -8.65 15.15 -5.34
N PRO A 378 -8.98 14.20 -4.46
CA PRO A 378 -8.13 13.88 -3.33
C PRO A 378 -6.86 13.17 -3.85
N VAL A 379 -5.70 13.78 -3.60
CA VAL A 379 -4.41 13.18 -3.94
C VAL A 379 -3.73 12.81 -2.63
N SER A 380 -3.62 11.50 -2.36
CA SER A 380 -3.01 10.97 -1.15
C SER A 380 -1.53 11.36 -1.05
N GLU A 381 -1.14 11.88 0.10
CA GLU A 381 0.25 12.15 0.49
C GLU A 381 0.79 11.11 1.49
N GLY A 382 -0.02 10.10 1.84
CA GLY A 382 0.28 9.12 2.88
C GLY A 382 -0.10 9.58 4.29
N GLY A 383 -0.27 8.64 5.23
CA GLY A 383 -0.54 8.93 6.64
C GLY A 383 -1.86 9.68 6.90
N GLY A 384 -2.85 9.51 6.01
CA GLY A 384 -4.13 10.22 6.05
C GLY A 384 -4.09 11.69 5.61
N TYR A 385 -2.95 12.14 5.04
CA TYR A 385 -2.83 13.47 4.45
C TYR A 385 -3.16 13.46 2.95
N TYR A 386 -3.78 14.55 2.50
CA TYR A 386 -4.15 14.78 1.10
C TYR A 386 -3.94 16.25 0.75
N HIS A 387 -3.63 16.51 -0.52
CA HIS A 387 -4.01 17.77 -1.14
C HIS A 387 -5.23 17.55 -2.03
N PHE A 388 -6.02 18.61 -2.22
CA PHE A 388 -7.26 18.56 -2.98
C PHE A 388 -7.15 19.46 -4.20
N VAL A 389 -7.24 18.87 -5.40
CA VAL A 389 -7.09 19.59 -6.67
C VAL A 389 -8.45 19.88 -7.28
N ALA A 390 -8.80 21.15 -7.49
CA ALA A 390 -10.06 21.54 -8.12
C ALA A 390 -10.09 21.09 -9.59
N ARG A 391 -11.17 20.40 -9.98
CA ARG A 391 -11.31 19.77 -11.31
C ARG A 391 -11.22 20.77 -12.47
N HIS A 392 -11.75 21.97 -12.31
CA HIS A 392 -11.83 22.95 -13.40
C HIS A 392 -10.54 23.75 -13.59
N SER A 393 -9.70 23.91 -12.56
CA SER A 393 -8.53 24.78 -12.59
C SER A 393 -7.20 24.04 -12.42
N GLY A 394 -7.20 22.82 -11.90
CA GLY A 394 -5.98 22.08 -11.56
C GLY A 394 -5.25 22.65 -10.34
N LYS A 395 -5.90 23.51 -9.54
CA LYS A 395 -5.29 24.20 -8.39
C LYS A 395 -5.68 23.57 -7.06
N CYS A 396 -4.83 23.75 -6.06
CA CYS A 396 -4.96 23.11 -4.76
C CYS A 396 -5.73 23.97 -3.76
N LEU A 397 -6.57 23.33 -2.94
CA LEU A 397 -7.11 23.94 -1.72
C LEU A 397 -5.94 24.39 -0.83
N THR A 398 -5.95 25.66 -0.42
CA THR A 398 -4.79 26.34 0.16
C THR A 398 -5.20 27.21 1.36
N VAL A 399 -4.43 27.13 2.45
CA VAL A 399 -4.41 28.16 3.50
C VAL A 399 -3.53 29.34 3.00
N PRO A 400 -4.10 30.51 2.67
CA PRO A 400 -3.32 31.59 2.07
C PRO A 400 -2.24 32.09 3.03
N GLY A 401 -1.03 32.26 2.49
CA GLY A 401 0.14 32.74 3.24
C GLY A 401 0.59 31.79 4.37
N ALA A 402 0.19 30.51 4.34
CA ALA A 402 0.44 29.54 5.42
C ALA A 402 0.00 30.05 6.81
N SER A 403 -1.05 30.89 6.83
CA SER A 403 -1.52 31.53 8.07
C SER A 403 -1.90 30.50 9.13
N THR A 404 -1.64 30.84 10.39
CA THR A 404 -2.07 30.06 11.57
C THR A 404 -3.18 30.77 12.35
N ALA A 405 -3.78 31.83 11.80
CA ALA A 405 -4.87 32.58 12.44
C ALA A 405 -6.25 31.93 12.18
N ASP A 406 -7.15 32.06 13.15
CA ASP A 406 -8.57 31.71 12.97
C ASP A 406 -9.27 32.67 12.01
N GLY A 407 -10.27 32.17 11.30
CA GLY A 407 -11.16 32.97 10.47
C GLY A 407 -10.63 33.27 9.07
N VAL A 408 -9.42 32.82 8.74
CA VAL A 408 -8.81 32.99 7.42
C VAL A 408 -9.58 32.16 6.40
N GLN A 409 -10.15 32.83 5.39
CA GLN A 409 -10.82 32.16 4.28
C GLN A 409 -9.82 31.32 3.50
N LEU A 410 -10.19 30.06 3.22
CA LEU A 410 -9.41 29.18 2.36
C LEU A 410 -9.61 29.58 0.89
N VAL A 411 -8.58 29.34 0.09
CA VAL A 411 -8.56 29.69 -1.33
C VAL A 411 -8.15 28.49 -2.17
N GLN A 412 -8.28 28.58 -3.49
CA GLN A 412 -7.43 27.80 -4.38
C GLN A 412 -6.13 28.54 -4.69
N SER A 413 -5.04 27.81 -4.91
CA SER A 413 -3.81 28.34 -5.49
C SER A 413 -3.07 27.26 -6.27
N THR A 414 -2.19 27.66 -7.18
CA THR A 414 -1.21 26.77 -7.83
C THR A 414 -0.62 25.77 -6.81
N CYS A 415 -0.67 24.48 -7.15
CA CYS A 415 -0.16 23.43 -6.29
C CYS A 415 1.36 23.55 -6.12
N ASP A 416 1.85 23.67 -4.89
CA ASP A 416 3.25 23.91 -4.55
C ASP A 416 3.83 22.86 -3.58
N GLY A 417 3.02 21.91 -3.13
CA GLY A 417 3.44 20.84 -2.21
C GLY A 417 3.74 21.31 -0.79
N SER A 418 3.40 22.56 -0.44
CA SER A 418 3.62 23.10 0.89
C SER A 418 2.64 22.51 1.92
N ALA A 419 3.02 22.60 3.20
CA ALA A 419 2.13 22.20 4.30
C ALA A 419 0.83 23.05 4.37
N ALA A 420 0.78 24.21 3.71
CA ALA A 420 -0.41 25.02 3.59
C ALA A 420 -1.47 24.41 2.64
N GLN A 421 -1.08 23.44 1.81
CA GLN A 421 -1.94 22.72 0.87
C GLN A 421 -2.19 21.26 1.26
N SER A 422 -1.57 20.79 2.36
CA SER A 422 -1.68 19.44 2.88
C SER A 422 -2.67 19.38 4.05
N PHE A 423 -3.61 18.44 3.99
CA PHE A 423 -4.71 18.33 4.95
C PHE A 423 -4.88 16.88 5.41
N LYS A 424 -4.95 16.68 6.72
CA LYS A 424 -5.29 15.39 7.33
C LYS A 424 -6.80 15.19 7.30
N VAL A 425 -7.25 14.03 6.84
CA VAL A 425 -8.66 13.58 6.87
C VAL A 425 -8.76 12.50 7.95
N ALA A 426 -9.43 12.78 9.07
CA ALA A 426 -9.47 11.90 10.24
C ALA A 426 -10.79 11.97 11.02
#